data_AF-A0A0A2A9Y3-F1
#
_entry.id   AF-A0A0A2A9Y3-F1
#
_cell.length_a   1.000
_cell.length_b   1.000
_cell.length_c   1.000
_cell.angle_alpha   90.00
_cell.angle_beta   90.00
_cell.angle_gamma   90.00
#
_symmetry.space_group_name_H-M   'P 1'
#
loop_
_entity.id
_entity.type
_entity.pdbx_description
1 polymer ?
#
loop_
_entity_poly.entity_id
_entity_poly.type
_entity_poly.pdbx_seq_one_letter_code
_entity_poly.pdbx_strand_id
1 'polypeptide(L)' 'MFFLVEIRQREVFFEVIPYLDARNQAELNLQRARRAGSEDLPKWENLFTQTFL' A
#
# COMPACT_ATOMS: atom_id res chain seq x y z
N MET A 1 10.44 8.22 -0.90
CA MET A 1 10.02 8.24 -2.32
C MET A 1 9.17 7.00 -2.54
N PHE A 2 8.00 7.15 -3.16
CA PHE A 2 7.04 6.05 -3.33
C PHE A 2 6.81 5.80 -4.81
N PHE A 3 6.51 4.54 -5.15
CA PHE A 3 6.25 4.13 -6.52
C PHE A 3 4.95 3.33 -6.57
N LEU A 4 4.09 3.63 -7.53
CA LEU A 4 3.08 2.70 -7.98
C LEU A 4 3.73 1.78 -9.01
N VAL A 5 3.69 0.47 -8.73
CA VAL A 5 4.33 -0.54 -9.57
C VAL A 5 3.27 -1.39 -10.24
N GLU A 6 3.31 -1.45 -11.57
CA GLU A 6 2.41 -2.28 -12.37
C GLU A 6 3.21 -3.27 -13.22
N ILE A 7 2.83 -4.54 -13.18
CA ILE A 7 3.43 -5.60 -14.00
C ILE A 7 2.47 -5.90 -15.15
N ARG A 8 2.88 -5.61 -16.39
CA ARG A 8 2.10 -5.95 -17.60
C ARG A 8 2.91 -6.90 -18.48
N GLN A 9 2.43 -8.14 -18.62
CA GLN A 9 3.09 -9.20 -19.38
C GLN A 9 4.54 -9.48 -18.95
N ARG A 10 5.52 -8.81 -19.59
CA ARG A 10 6.96 -8.92 -19.32
C ARG A 10 7.61 -7.59 -18.95
N GLU A 11 6.82 -6.53 -18.83
CA GLU A 11 7.28 -5.19 -18.51
C GLU A 11 6.84 -4.80 -17.09
N VAL A 12 7.70 -4.04 -16.41
CA VAL A 12 7.44 -3.49 -15.08
C VAL A 12 7.46 -1.97 -15.20
N PHE A 13 6.32 -1.36 -14.87
CA PHE A 13 6.14 0.09 -14.90
C PHE A 13 6.28 0.65 -13.49
N PHE A 14 7.01 1.75 -13.37
CA PHE A 14 7.22 2.47 -12.12
C PHE A 14 6.76 3.91 -12.31
N GLU A 15 5.74 4.29 -11.57
CA GLU A 15 5.27 5.68 -11.50
C GLU A 15 5.63 6.25 -10.13
N VAL A 16 6.36 7.37 -10.10
CA VAL A 16 6.65 8.07 -8.84
C VAL A 16 5.38 8.72 -8.33
N ILE A 17 5.00 8.44 -7.10
CA ILE A 17 3.83 9.06 -6.46
C ILE A 17 4.23 9.89 -5.23
N PRO A 18 3.50 10.98 -4.94
CA PRO A 18 3.68 11.76 -3.72
C PRO A 18 3.46 10.93 -2.45
N TYR A 19 4.09 11.37 -1.36
CA TYR A 19 3.94 10.76 -0.02
C TYR A 19 2.46 10.62 0.40
N LEU A 20 1.68 11.69 0.21
CA LEU A 20 0.30 11.72 0.65
C LEU A 20 -0.57 10.72 -0.12
N ASP A 21 -0.34 10.58 -1.43
CA ASP A 21 -1.08 9.65 -2.28
C ASP A 21 -0.77 8.20 -1.90
N ALA A 22 0.51 7.88 -1.64
CA ALA A 22 0.93 6.57 -1.15
C ALA A 22 0.30 6.24 0.20
N ARG A 23 0.28 7.19 1.14
CA ARG A 23 -0.34 7.03 2.46
C ARG A 23 -1.84 6.77 2.33
N ASN A 24 -2.54 7.56 1.51
CA ASN A 24 -3.98 7.42 1.30
C ASN A 24 -4.34 6.05 0.69
N GLN A 25 -3.56 5.58 -0.30
CA GLN A 25 -3.77 4.25 -0.87
C GLN A 25 -3.54 3.14 0.16
N ALA A 26 -2.48 3.24 0.97
CA ALA A 26 -2.19 2.27 2.02
C ALA A 26 -3.29 2.23 3.09
N GLU A 27 -3.84 3.38 3.47
CA GLU A 27 -4.95 3.48 4.43
C GLU A 27 -6.25 2.85 3.89
N LEU A 28 -6.57 3.09 2.61
CA LEU A 28 -7.72 2.44 1.95
C LEU A 28 -7.57 0.92 1.93
N ASN A 29 -6.35 0.41 1.69
CA ASN A 29 -6.08 -1.02 1.71
C ASN A 29 -6.21 -1.62 3.11
N LEU A 30 -5.76 -0.91 4.16
CA LEU A 30 -6.00 -1.32 5.55
C LEU A 30 -7.49 -1.41 5.88
N GLN A 31 -8.27 -0.42 5.47
CA GLN A 31 -9.73 -0.44 5.68
C GLN A 31 -10.37 -1.64 4.99
N ARG A 32 -9.94 -1.98 3.78
CA ARG A 32 -10.41 -3.17 3.05
C ARG A 32 -10.01 -4.46 3.76
N ALA A 33 -8.76 -4.60 4.18
CA ALA A 33 -8.27 -5.77 4.90
C ALA A 33 -9.02 -5.98 6.23
N ARG A 34 -9.30 -4.88 6.95
CA ARG A 34 -10.10 -4.90 8.19
C ARG A 34 -11.53 -5.37 7.94
N ARG A 35 -12.18 -4.87 6.89
CA ARG A 35 -13.54 -5.32 6.50
C ARG A 35 -13.58 -6.78 6.06
N ALA A 36 -12.51 -7.25 5.41
CA ALA A 36 -12.40 -8.63 4.96
C ALA A 36 -12.01 -9.63 6.08
N GLY A 37 -11.68 -9.15 7.28
CA GLY A 37 -11.20 -10.02 8.37
C GLY A 37 -9.89 -10.72 8.03
N SER A 38 -9.02 -10.07 7.25
CA SER A 38 -7.76 -10.66 6.79
C SER A 38 -6.84 -11.03 7.95
N GLU A 39 -6.30 -12.24 7.94
CA GLU A 39 -5.30 -12.71 8.92
C GLU A 39 -4.00 -11.88 8.89
N ASP A 40 -3.71 -11.24 7.74
CA ASP A 40 -2.55 -10.37 7.56
C ASP A 40 -2.77 -8.95 8.10
N LEU A 41 -3.97 -8.59 8.59
CA LEU A 41 -4.26 -7.24 9.06
C LEU A 41 -3.22 -6.70 10.05
N PRO A 42 -2.79 -7.44 11.10
CA PRO A 42 -1.79 -6.92 12.04
C PRO A 42 -0.44 -6.61 11.38
N LYS A 43 -0.05 -7.40 10.38
CA LYS A 43 1.17 -7.18 9.60
C LYS A 43 1.07 -5.89 8.78
N TRP A 44 -0.06 -5.67 8.13
CA TRP A 44 -0.28 -4.44 7.36
C TRP A 44 -0.34 -3.19 8.23
N GLU A 45 -0.97 -3.26 9.41
CA GLU A 45 -1.03 -2.15 10.36
C GLU A 45 0.37 -1.76 10.88
N ASN A 46 1.21 -2.76 11.14
CA ASN A 46 2.59 -2.55 11.54
C ASN A 46 3.40 -1.86 10.43
N LEU A 47 3.31 -2.36 9.19
CA LEU A 47 3.99 -1.77 8.04
C LEU A 47 3.53 -0.32 7.78
N PHE A 48 2.24 -0.04 7.89
CA PHE A 48 1.72 1.31 7.73
C PHE A 48 2.30 2.26 8.78
N THR A 49 2.33 1.82 10.04
CA THR A 49 2.90 2.60 11.14
C THR A 49 4.37 2.90 10.89
N GLN A 50 5.18 1.89 10.58
CA GLN A 50 6.62 2.09 10.32
C GLN A 50 6.93 2.97 9.11
N THR A 51 6.02 3.03 8.13
CA THR A 51 6.26 3.72 6.86
C THR A 51 5.76 5.16 6.86
N PHE A 52 4.67 5.44 7.58
CA PHE A 52 3.94 6.70 7.49
C PHE A 52 3.77 7.46 8.81
N LEU A 53 4.20 6.91 9.95
CA LEU A 53 4.14 7.51 11.28
C LEU A 53 5.53 7.55 11.92
#